data_AF-C0XSL7-F1
#
_entry.id   AF-C0XSL7-F1
#
_cell.length_a   1.000
_cell.length_b   1.000
_cell.length_c   1.000
_cell.angle_alpha   90.00
_cell.angle_beta   90.00
_cell.angle_gamma   90.00
#
_symmetry.space_group_name_H-M   'P 1'
#
loop_
_entity.id
_entity.type
_entity.pdbx_description
1 polymer ?
#
loop_
_entity_poly.entity_id
_entity_poly.type
_entity_poly.pdbx_seq_one_letter_code
_entity_poly.pdbx_strand_id
1 'polypeptide(L)'
;MTLPASGPRLRAWQQEAFDSFMATKPRDFLAVATPGAGKTTFALTLAAALRNGRDVERIIVVVPTEHLKHQWSGAAKRFGLSLDPNFTNSSGFNSAYDGIVVTYAQVGMHPYKHHALAAARRTLVILDEIHHAGDAKSWGDGVREAYNLVEHRLALTGTPFRSDDSAIPFVTYVEDGEGHLVSQADYTYGYSHALADGVVRPVVFLAYSGEAQWKDSAGEEYTARLGEPLSPEQTARAWKTALDPKGEWIAAVLRAAHTRLGKIRANMPDAGGLVIATDTTTARAYAKLLGEISSTPVTVVLSDEPGSSARIDEFSASTDEWMVAVRMVSEGVDVPRLAVGVYATSASTPLFFAQAIGRFVRSRMPGESASVFLPSVPVLLRLAEEMEVSRDHVLGKPHRDQGWADELLQRANRTESEPDEAGTYESIGASAELDSLIFDGSTYGTGTAAGSAEEQDFLGLPGLLDAEQVRTLLQKRQSEQLDAREAAERARRVAERMAAERAQVNGGAPAPPGGTHTGGSGLAADEIPQLRRELNARVSVVAGRTGRPHGSIHNEVRKACGGPPTALCNAQQLRDRIAYLRDW
;
A
#
# COMPACT_ATOMS: atom_id res chain seq x y z
N MET A 1 -6.81 -45.64 10.04
CA MET A 1 -8.08 -45.12 10.58
C MET A 1 -8.55 -44.04 9.62
N THR A 2 -9.46 -44.38 8.71
CA THR A 2 -10.05 -43.42 7.76
C THR A 2 -11.07 -42.57 8.50
N LEU A 3 -10.76 -41.27 8.65
CA LEU A 3 -11.68 -40.26 9.17
C LEU A 3 -13.00 -40.32 8.37
N PRO A 4 -14.18 -40.15 9.00
CA PRO A 4 -15.40 -39.94 8.25
C PRO A 4 -15.24 -38.67 7.41
N ALA A 5 -15.51 -38.78 6.12
CA ALA A 5 -15.33 -37.77 5.08
C ALA A 5 -16.36 -36.63 5.16
N SER A 6 -16.50 -35.99 6.32
CA SER A 6 -17.36 -34.82 6.50
C SER A 6 -16.52 -33.56 6.63
N GLY A 7 -15.92 -33.15 5.51
CA GLY A 7 -15.16 -31.92 5.37
C GLY A 7 -14.73 -31.69 3.92
N PRO A 8 -14.53 -30.43 3.47
CA PRO A 8 -13.96 -30.16 2.15
C PRO A 8 -12.56 -30.77 2.04
N ARG A 9 -12.16 -31.20 0.84
CA ARG A 9 -10.80 -31.66 0.57
C ARG A 9 -9.80 -30.54 0.86
N LEU A 10 -8.80 -30.82 1.69
CA LEU A 10 -7.75 -29.86 2.04
C LEU A 10 -6.85 -29.54 0.84
N ARG A 11 -6.41 -28.28 0.76
CA ARG A 11 -5.30 -27.85 -0.10
C ARG A 11 -3.97 -28.41 0.45
N ALA A 12 -2.93 -28.45 -0.39
CA ALA A 12 -1.62 -28.97 0.00
C ALA A 12 -1.09 -28.33 1.29
N TRP A 13 -1.04 -26.98 1.34
CA TRP A 13 -0.57 -26.27 2.53
C TRP A 13 -1.41 -26.56 3.78
N GLN A 14 -2.73 -26.74 3.63
CA GLN A 14 -3.62 -27.02 4.76
C GLN A 14 -3.37 -28.43 5.31
N GLN A 15 -3.09 -29.38 4.41
CA GLN A 15 -2.75 -30.75 4.79
C GLN A 15 -1.37 -30.80 5.48
N GLU A 16 -0.37 -30.12 4.94
CA GLU A 16 0.97 -30.04 5.53
C GLU A 16 0.96 -29.38 6.91
N ALA A 17 0.26 -28.24 7.06
CA ALA A 17 0.10 -27.58 8.34
C ALA A 17 -0.67 -28.46 9.34
N PHE A 18 -1.69 -29.20 8.88
CA PHE A 18 -2.45 -30.13 9.71
C PHE A 18 -1.57 -31.30 10.17
N ASP A 19 -0.79 -31.89 9.27
CA ASP A 19 0.10 -33.01 9.60
C ASP A 19 1.22 -32.55 10.56
N SER A 20 1.77 -31.36 10.34
CA SER A 20 2.74 -30.73 11.25
C SER A 20 2.16 -30.55 12.66
N PHE A 21 0.95 -29.99 12.77
CA PHE A 21 0.27 -29.86 14.07
C PHE A 21 0.02 -31.23 14.68
N MET A 22 -0.52 -32.20 13.94
CA MET A 22 -0.93 -33.49 14.48
C MET A 22 0.25 -34.36 14.92
N ALA A 23 1.44 -34.14 14.35
CA ALA A 23 2.66 -34.85 14.73
C ALA A 23 3.12 -34.53 16.16
N THR A 24 2.98 -33.27 16.59
CA THR A 24 3.51 -32.80 17.90
C THR A 24 2.42 -32.31 18.86
N LYS A 25 1.23 -31.99 18.35
CA LYS A 25 0.08 -31.38 19.05
C LYS A 25 0.54 -30.28 20.02
N PRO A 26 1.22 -29.24 19.52
CA PRO A 26 1.82 -28.25 20.40
C PRO A 26 0.73 -27.44 21.10
N ARG A 27 1.12 -26.81 22.21
CA ARG A 27 0.22 -25.94 22.95
C ARG A 27 -0.13 -24.67 22.17
N ASP A 28 0.87 -24.12 21.50
CA ASP A 28 0.78 -22.92 20.68
C ASP A 28 1.13 -23.31 19.25
N PHE A 29 0.30 -22.92 18.28
CA PHE A 29 0.57 -23.12 16.85
C PHE A 29 0.17 -21.87 16.08
N LEU A 30 1.16 -21.18 15.52
CA LEU A 30 0.97 -20.02 14.66
C LEU A 30 1.04 -20.44 13.19
N ALA A 31 -0.12 -20.37 12.52
CA ALA A 31 -0.22 -20.52 11.07
C ALA A 31 -0.36 -19.14 10.40
N VAL A 32 0.69 -18.73 9.71
CA VAL A 32 0.68 -17.52 8.86
C VAL A 32 0.31 -17.95 7.45
N ALA A 33 -0.85 -17.52 6.95
CA ALA A 33 -1.30 -17.90 5.62
C ALA A 33 -1.97 -16.73 4.91
N THR A 34 -1.55 -16.47 3.67
CA THR A 34 -2.00 -15.31 2.88
C THR A 34 -3.53 -15.14 2.87
N PRO A 35 -4.07 -13.91 2.82
CA PRO A 35 -5.51 -13.68 2.70
C PRO A 35 -6.13 -14.51 1.55
N GLY A 36 -7.26 -15.17 1.82
CA GLY A 36 -7.92 -16.06 0.85
C GLY A 36 -7.35 -17.48 0.76
N ALA A 37 -6.26 -17.82 1.48
CA ALA A 37 -5.68 -19.16 1.47
C ALA A 37 -6.61 -20.26 2.04
N GLY A 38 -7.67 -19.89 2.76
CA GLY A 38 -8.63 -20.82 3.36
C GLY A 38 -8.32 -21.19 4.81
N LYS A 39 -7.83 -20.22 5.61
CA LYS A 39 -7.49 -20.41 7.04
C LYS A 39 -8.62 -21.04 7.87
N THR A 40 -9.86 -20.59 7.65
CA THR A 40 -11.05 -21.12 8.33
C THR A 40 -11.26 -22.62 8.08
N THR A 41 -11.04 -23.09 6.85
CA THR A 41 -11.16 -24.53 6.52
C THR A 41 -10.10 -25.35 7.25
N PHE A 42 -8.85 -24.88 7.27
CA PHE A 42 -7.78 -25.51 8.02
C PHE A 42 -8.11 -25.60 9.52
N ALA A 43 -8.47 -24.46 10.13
CA ALA A 43 -8.75 -24.38 11.56
C ALA A 43 -9.94 -25.25 12.00
N LEU A 44 -11.03 -25.27 11.23
CA LEU A 44 -12.19 -26.10 11.54
C LEU A 44 -11.94 -27.59 11.30
N THR A 45 -11.09 -27.94 10.33
CA THR A 45 -10.65 -29.33 10.14
C THR A 45 -9.84 -29.81 11.34
N LEU A 46 -8.90 -28.98 11.82
CA LEU A 46 -8.13 -29.28 13.00
C LEU A 46 -9.02 -29.39 14.25
N ALA A 47 -9.93 -28.44 14.45
CA ALA A 47 -10.86 -28.46 15.58
C ALA A 47 -11.75 -29.72 15.59
N ALA A 48 -12.28 -30.11 14.43
CA ALA A 48 -13.09 -31.32 14.30
C ALA A 48 -12.26 -32.58 14.57
N ALA A 49 -11.01 -32.65 14.08
CA ALA A 49 -10.11 -33.77 14.33
C ALA A 49 -9.80 -33.92 15.84
N LEU A 50 -9.44 -32.83 16.53
CA LEU A 50 -9.16 -32.84 17.97
C LEU A 50 -10.41 -33.15 18.81
N ARG A 51 -11.59 -32.66 18.39
CA ARG A 51 -12.87 -32.95 19.03
C ARG A 51 -13.23 -34.44 18.91
N ASN A 52 -13.12 -35.00 17.71
CA ASN A 52 -13.42 -36.41 17.44
C ASN A 52 -12.40 -37.35 18.08
N GLY A 53 -11.13 -36.95 18.12
CA GLY A 53 -10.05 -37.63 18.83
C GLY A 53 -10.18 -37.57 20.35
N ARG A 54 -11.10 -36.75 20.87
CA ARG A 54 -11.26 -36.42 22.29
C ARG A 54 -10.00 -35.81 22.90
N ASP A 55 -9.17 -35.14 22.11
CA ASP A 55 -8.05 -34.33 22.60
C ASP A 55 -8.59 -33.07 23.29
N VAL A 56 -9.67 -32.49 22.73
CA VAL A 56 -10.37 -31.34 23.32
C VAL A 56 -11.87 -31.59 23.47
N GLU A 57 -12.44 -30.93 24.47
CA GLU A 57 -13.86 -31.00 24.84
C GLU A 57 -14.65 -29.74 24.52
N ARG A 58 -13.96 -28.61 24.30
CA ARG A 58 -14.56 -27.32 23.98
C ARG A 58 -13.74 -26.60 22.92
N ILE A 59 -14.42 -25.85 22.06
CA ILE A 59 -13.81 -24.98 21.06
C ILE A 59 -14.23 -23.54 21.36
N ILE A 60 -13.28 -22.62 21.38
CA ILE A 60 -13.56 -21.18 21.47
C ILE A 60 -12.90 -20.53 20.27
N VAL A 61 -13.67 -19.80 19.47
CA VAL A 61 -13.14 -19.04 18.35
C VAL A 61 -13.22 -17.55 18.69
N VAL A 62 -12.10 -16.85 18.56
CA VAL A 62 -12.01 -15.40 18.76
C VAL A 62 -11.80 -14.73 17.41
N VAL A 63 -12.64 -13.76 17.08
CA VAL A 63 -12.64 -13.04 15.80
C VAL A 63 -12.59 -11.52 16.01
N PRO A 64 -12.17 -10.71 15.02
CA PRO A 64 -12.14 -9.26 15.18
C PRO A 64 -13.52 -8.60 15.23
N THR A 65 -14.49 -9.06 14.43
CA THR A 65 -15.77 -8.36 14.25
C THR A 65 -16.99 -9.24 14.54
N GLU A 66 -18.13 -8.63 14.90
CA GLU A 66 -19.38 -9.36 15.19
C GLU A 66 -19.90 -10.14 13.97
N HIS A 67 -19.74 -9.59 12.76
CA HIS A 67 -20.18 -10.26 11.53
C HIS A 67 -19.46 -11.60 11.32
N LEU A 68 -18.15 -11.66 11.63
CA LEU A 68 -17.36 -12.88 11.53
C LEU A 68 -17.83 -13.98 12.47
N LYS A 69 -18.48 -13.67 13.60
CA LYS A 69 -18.99 -14.69 14.52
C LYS A 69 -19.99 -15.62 13.84
N HIS A 70 -20.92 -15.02 13.10
CA HIS A 70 -21.93 -15.75 12.36
C HIS A 70 -21.33 -16.51 11.17
N GLN A 71 -20.36 -15.93 10.47
CA GLN A 71 -19.65 -16.62 9.39
C GLN A 71 -18.91 -17.86 9.89
N TRP A 72 -18.15 -17.75 10.98
CA TRP A 72 -17.43 -18.87 11.59
C TRP A 72 -18.38 -19.96 12.12
N SER A 73 -19.45 -19.57 12.82
CA SER A 73 -20.49 -20.52 13.27
C SER A 73 -21.17 -21.24 12.08
N GLY A 74 -21.48 -20.51 11.01
CA GLY A 74 -22.02 -21.09 9.77
C GLY A 74 -21.05 -22.07 9.11
N ALA A 75 -19.77 -21.71 9.02
CA ALA A 75 -18.73 -22.56 8.44
C ALA A 75 -18.52 -23.84 9.26
N ALA A 76 -18.54 -23.75 10.60
CA ALA A 76 -18.34 -24.85 11.55
C ALA A 76 -19.34 -25.99 11.36
N LYS A 77 -20.59 -25.67 10.98
CA LYS A 77 -21.64 -26.68 10.71
C LYS A 77 -21.22 -27.70 9.65
N ARG A 78 -20.45 -27.29 8.63
CA ARG A 78 -19.96 -28.20 7.57
C ARG A 78 -18.95 -29.23 8.06
N PHE A 79 -18.35 -28.98 9.23
CA PHE A 79 -17.41 -29.88 9.90
C PHE A 79 -18.07 -30.65 11.06
N GLY A 80 -19.41 -30.56 11.19
CA GLY A 80 -20.14 -31.22 12.27
C GLY A 80 -19.98 -30.55 13.63
N LEU A 81 -19.52 -29.29 13.68
CA LEU A 81 -19.31 -28.53 14.91
C LEU A 81 -20.45 -27.53 15.12
N SER A 82 -20.97 -27.47 16.35
CA SER A 82 -21.98 -26.48 16.75
C SER A 82 -21.35 -25.41 17.64
N LEU A 83 -21.15 -24.20 17.11
CA LEU A 83 -20.58 -23.08 17.84
C LEU A 83 -21.61 -21.95 17.98
N ASP A 84 -21.78 -21.43 19.20
CA ASP A 84 -22.74 -20.36 19.50
C ASP A 84 -22.16 -18.98 19.13
N PRO A 85 -22.73 -18.26 18.12
CA PRO A 85 -22.31 -16.91 17.78
C PRO A 85 -22.99 -15.83 18.62
N ASN A 86 -24.01 -16.17 19.43
CA ASN A 86 -24.82 -15.22 20.20
C ASN A 86 -24.43 -15.16 21.68
N PHE A 87 -23.36 -15.86 22.07
CA PHE A 87 -22.86 -15.85 23.44
C PHE A 87 -22.58 -14.42 23.93
N THR A 88 -23.06 -14.09 25.13
CA THR A 88 -22.81 -12.80 25.77
C THR A 88 -22.09 -12.96 27.10
N ASN A 89 -21.38 -11.91 27.53
CA ASN A 89 -20.70 -11.92 28.83
C ASN A 89 -21.65 -11.97 30.04
N SER A 90 -22.95 -11.76 29.87
CA SER A 90 -23.97 -11.96 30.91
C SER A 90 -24.58 -13.37 30.92
N SER A 91 -24.48 -14.12 29.82
CA SER A 91 -25.10 -15.45 29.67
C SER A 91 -24.24 -16.60 30.23
N GLY A 92 -24.87 -17.70 30.67
CA GLY A 92 -24.16 -18.96 30.94
C GLY A 92 -23.79 -19.70 29.65
N PHE A 93 -22.78 -20.57 29.70
CA PHE A 93 -22.46 -21.42 28.55
C PHE A 93 -23.55 -22.48 28.35
N ASN A 94 -24.10 -22.55 27.14
CA ASN A 94 -25.08 -23.56 26.77
C ASN A 94 -24.36 -24.85 26.34
N SER A 95 -24.53 -25.93 27.12
CA SER A 95 -23.88 -27.22 26.90
C SER A 95 -24.36 -27.97 25.65
N ALA A 96 -25.39 -27.50 24.95
CA ALA A 96 -25.81 -28.04 23.66
C ALA A 96 -24.83 -27.67 22.52
N TYR A 97 -23.96 -26.68 22.73
CA TYR A 97 -22.93 -26.31 21.76
C TYR A 97 -21.58 -26.94 22.11
N ASP A 98 -20.78 -27.25 21.09
CA ASP A 98 -19.38 -27.64 21.22
C ASP A 98 -18.49 -26.47 21.68
N GLY A 99 -18.98 -25.24 21.53
CA GLY A 99 -18.18 -24.05 21.70
C GLY A 99 -18.89 -22.73 21.48
N ILE A 100 -18.12 -21.65 21.52
CA ILE A 100 -18.60 -20.27 21.28
C ILE A 100 -17.73 -19.57 20.24
N VAL A 101 -18.30 -18.57 19.58
CA VAL A 101 -17.57 -17.61 18.76
C VAL A 101 -17.75 -16.21 19.36
N VAL A 102 -16.64 -15.54 19.67
CA VAL A 102 -16.63 -14.25 20.40
C VAL A 102 -15.66 -13.27 19.77
N THR A 103 -15.83 -11.98 20.05
CA THR A 103 -14.88 -10.96 19.60
C THR A 103 -13.72 -10.74 20.57
N TYR A 104 -12.58 -10.22 20.09
CA TYR A 104 -11.50 -9.75 20.96
C TYR A 104 -12.00 -8.73 22.00
N ALA A 105 -12.87 -7.81 21.59
CA ALA A 105 -13.51 -6.85 22.50
C ALA A 105 -14.35 -7.54 23.59
N GLN A 106 -15.13 -8.57 23.24
CA GLN A 106 -15.90 -9.37 24.21
C GLN A 106 -14.99 -10.06 25.22
N VAL A 107 -13.85 -10.60 24.79
CA VAL A 107 -12.88 -11.23 25.69
C VAL A 107 -12.24 -10.18 26.61
N GLY A 108 -11.77 -9.07 26.04
CA GLY A 108 -11.12 -7.99 26.78
C GLY A 108 -11.99 -7.34 27.85
N MET A 109 -13.32 -7.29 27.67
CA MET A 109 -14.24 -6.77 28.69
C MET A 109 -14.37 -7.66 29.93
N HIS A 110 -14.27 -8.98 29.79
CA HIS A 110 -14.49 -9.93 30.89
C HIS A 110 -13.51 -11.12 30.85
N PRO A 111 -12.19 -10.89 30.92
CA PRO A 111 -11.18 -11.93 30.72
C PRO A 111 -11.30 -13.08 31.73
N TYR A 112 -11.57 -12.81 33.01
CA TYR A 112 -11.74 -13.84 34.04
C TYR A 112 -12.92 -14.79 33.79
N LYS A 113 -14.00 -14.31 33.15
CA LYS A 113 -15.12 -15.17 32.78
C LYS A 113 -14.69 -16.16 31.69
N HIS A 114 -13.99 -15.66 30.67
CA HIS A 114 -13.45 -16.48 29.59
C HIS A 114 -12.40 -17.46 30.11
N HIS A 115 -11.57 -17.04 31.06
CA HIS A 115 -10.64 -17.92 31.78
C HIS A 115 -11.37 -19.07 32.46
N ALA A 116 -12.37 -18.78 33.29
CA ALA A 116 -13.15 -19.80 33.98
C ALA A 116 -13.84 -20.76 32.98
N LEU A 117 -14.38 -20.23 31.88
CA LEU A 117 -15.01 -21.03 30.84
C LEU A 117 -14.00 -21.93 30.12
N ALA A 118 -12.84 -21.38 29.73
CA ALA A 118 -11.82 -22.10 28.96
C ALA A 118 -11.08 -23.14 29.82
N ALA A 119 -10.83 -22.84 31.09
CA ALA A 119 -10.14 -23.74 32.02
C ALA A 119 -11.04 -24.88 32.54
N ALA A 120 -12.37 -24.74 32.49
CA ALA A 120 -13.30 -25.76 33.00
C ALA A 120 -13.27 -27.09 32.22
N ARG A 121 -12.69 -27.13 31.01
CA ARG A 121 -12.55 -28.31 30.16
C ARG A 121 -11.28 -28.21 29.33
N ARG A 122 -10.80 -29.32 28.76
CA ARG A 122 -9.75 -29.30 27.73
C ARG A 122 -10.27 -28.51 26.53
N THR A 123 -9.69 -27.34 26.29
CA THR A 123 -10.23 -26.37 25.34
C THR A 123 -9.21 -26.07 24.25
N LEU A 124 -9.66 -26.08 22.99
CA LEU A 124 -8.98 -25.45 21.87
C LEU A 124 -9.46 -24.01 21.75
N VAL A 125 -8.53 -23.05 21.72
CA VAL A 125 -8.83 -21.67 21.35
C VAL A 125 -8.28 -21.40 19.96
N ILE A 126 -9.11 -20.93 19.05
CA ILE A 126 -8.72 -20.46 17.72
C ILE A 126 -8.75 -18.93 17.77
N LEU A 127 -7.61 -18.30 17.48
CA LEU A 127 -7.44 -16.86 17.45
C LEU A 127 -7.32 -16.44 15.99
N ASP A 128 -8.43 -16.03 15.40
CA ASP A 128 -8.47 -15.55 14.01
C ASP A 128 -7.92 -14.14 13.92
N GLU A 129 -7.12 -13.88 12.89
CA GLU A 129 -6.38 -12.63 12.68
C GLU A 129 -5.75 -12.10 14.00
N ILE A 130 -4.90 -12.94 14.62
CA ILE A 130 -4.35 -12.71 15.98
C ILE A 130 -3.62 -11.37 16.16
N HIS A 131 -3.22 -10.70 15.07
CA HIS A 131 -2.67 -9.35 15.12
C HIS A 131 -3.64 -8.34 15.78
N HIS A 132 -4.96 -8.58 15.71
CA HIS A 132 -5.97 -7.77 16.43
C HIS A 132 -5.87 -7.85 17.94
N ALA A 133 -5.33 -8.94 18.49
CA ALA A 133 -5.01 -8.99 19.93
C ALA A 133 -3.99 -7.90 20.30
N GLY A 134 -3.27 -7.35 19.31
CA GLY A 134 -2.37 -6.23 19.46
C GLY A 134 -3.02 -4.85 19.39
N ASP A 135 -4.11 -4.66 18.65
CA ASP A 135 -4.70 -3.34 18.33
C ASP A 135 -4.98 -2.46 19.55
N ALA A 136 -5.35 -3.09 20.66
CA ALA A 136 -5.48 -2.44 21.95
C ALA A 136 -4.76 -3.27 23.02
N LYS A 137 -3.93 -2.61 23.84
CA LYS A 137 -3.22 -3.26 24.96
C LYS A 137 -4.18 -4.04 25.87
N SER A 138 -5.38 -3.52 26.10
CA SER A 138 -6.43 -4.18 26.89
C SER A 138 -6.97 -5.47 26.28
N TRP A 139 -7.00 -5.58 24.95
CA TRP A 139 -7.41 -6.82 24.27
C TRP A 139 -6.31 -7.87 24.39
N GLY A 140 -5.05 -7.50 24.18
CA GLY A 140 -3.91 -8.40 24.30
C GLY A 140 -3.75 -8.98 25.70
N ASP A 141 -3.81 -8.12 26.72
CA ASP A 141 -3.76 -8.54 28.12
C ASP A 141 -4.98 -9.40 28.49
N GLY A 142 -6.17 -9.02 28.00
CA GLY A 142 -7.40 -9.78 28.23
C GLY A 142 -7.38 -11.18 27.61
N VAL A 143 -6.89 -11.31 26.37
CA VAL A 143 -6.71 -12.60 25.67
C VAL A 143 -5.69 -13.47 26.38
N ARG A 144 -4.56 -12.87 26.81
CA ARG A 144 -3.52 -13.58 27.57
C ARG A 144 -4.10 -14.14 28.87
N GLU A 145 -4.82 -13.32 29.63
CA GLU A 145 -5.45 -13.74 30.89
C GLU A 145 -6.53 -14.81 30.66
N ALA A 146 -7.38 -14.62 29.65
CA ALA A 146 -8.48 -15.53 29.34
C ALA A 146 -8.01 -16.93 28.92
N TYR A 147 -6.90 -17.04 28.19
CA TYR A 147 -6.56 -18.28 27.50
C TYR A 147 -5.15 -18.82 27.79
N ASN A 148 -4.45 -18.30 28.81
CA ASN A 148 -3.13 -18.78 29.22
C ASN A 148 -3.09 -20.27 29.63
N LEU A 149 -4.19 -20.86 30.12
CA LEU A 149 -4.26 -22.22 30.68
C LEU A 149 -4.90 -23.28 29.76
N VAL A 150 -5.22 -22.96 28.51
CA VAL A 150 -5.89 -23.90 27.59
C VAL A 150 -4.94 -24.98 27.06
N GLU A 151 -5.54 -26.04 26.49
CA GLU A 151 -4.84 -27.22 25.96
C GLU A 151 -4.08 -26.88 24.68
N HIS A 152 -4.77 -26.24 23.72
CA HIS A 152 -4.21 -25.82 22.44
C HIS A 152 -4.69 -24.41 22.08
N ARG A 153 -3.82 -23.62 21.47
CA ARG A 153 -4.07 -22.31 20.88
C ARG A 153 -3.63 -22.33 19.43
N LEU A 154 -4.59 -22.23 18.52
CA LEU A 154 -4.34 -22.07 17.10
C LEU A 154 -4.44 -20.59 16.76
N ALA A 155 -3.29 -19.97 16.49
CA ALA A 155 -3.22 -18.59 16.04
C ALA A 155 -3.19 -18.55 14.50
N LEU A 156 -4.08 -17.77 13.91
CA LEU A 156 -4.17 -17.59 12.46
C LEU A 156 -3.93 -16.12 12.11
N THR A 157 -3.14 -15.85 11.07
CA THR A 157 -3.00 -14.49 10.55
C THR A 157 -2.62 -14.50 9.08
N GLY A 158 -3.10 -13.52 8.31
CA GLY A 158 -2.56 -13.23 6.98
C GLY A 158 -1.27 -12.43 6.99
N THR A 159 -1.03 -11.74 8.09
CA THR A 159 -0.02 -10.69 8.24
C THR A 159 0.44 -10.71 9.69
N PRO A 160 1.62 -11.27 10.04
CA PRO A 160 2.09 -11.24 11.42
C PRO A 160 2.53 -9.83 11.86
N PHE A 161 2.31 -8.80 11.04
CA PHE A 161 2.74 -7.42 11.26
C PHE A 161 1.92 -6.70 12.33
N ARG A 162 2.61 -5.88 13.13
CA ARG A 162 2.03 -4.79 13.91
C ARG A 162 2.63 -3.46 13.49
N SER A 163 1.89 -2.40 13.77
CA SER A 163 2.40 -1.02 13.67
C SER A 163 3.08 -0.53 14.95
N ASP A 164 3.00 -1.28 16.05
CA ASP A 164 3.55 -0.95 17.37
C ASP A 164 4.41 -2.08 17.99
N ASP A 165 5.31 -1.72 18.90
CA ASP A 165 6.37 -2.58 19.45
C ASP A 165 5.90 -3.62 20.50
N SER A 166 4.61 -3.91 20.60
CA SER A 166 4.13 -4.87 21.61
C SER A 166 4.07 -6.29 21.07
N ALA A 167 4.55 -7.27 21.85
CA ALA A 167 4.44 -8.68 21.49
C ALA A 167 2.97 -9.12 21.38
N ILE A 168 2.64 -9.85 20.31
CA ILE A 168 1.33 -10.50 20.16
C ILE A 168 1.23 -11.62 21.19
N PRO A 169 0.14 -11.74 21.97
CA PRO A 169 -0.05 -12.86 22.89
C PRO A 169 0.10 -14.21 22.18
N PHE A 170 0.82 -15.13 22.82
CA PHE A 170 1.02 -16.52 22.35
C PHE A 170 1.84 -16.66 21.06
N VAL A 171 2.44 -15.59 20.54
CA VAL A 171 3.41 -15.64 19.44
C VAL A 171 4.82 -15.74 20.00
N THR A 172 5.61 -16.69 19.48
CA THR A 172 7.02 -16.85 19.80
C THR A 172 7.85 -15.82 19.04
N TYR A 173 8.85 -15.24 19.70
CA TYR A 173 9.81 -14.32 19.07
C TYR A 173 11.24 -14.84 19.27
N VAL A 174 12.05 -14.79 18.22
CA VAL A 174 13.45 -15.25 18.18
C VAL A 174 14.36 -14.13 17.69
N GLU A 175 15.62 -14.09 18.14
CA GLU A 175 16.56 -13.07 17.67
C GLU A 175 17.01 -13.33 16.22
N ASP A 176 17.06 -12.29 15.38
CA ASP A 176 17.48 -12.35 13.97
C ASP A 176 19.01 -12.33 13.75
N GLY A 177 19.79 -12.29 14.83
CA GLY A 177 21.24 -12.16 14.77
C GLY A 177 21.75 -10.72 14.60
N GLU A 178 20.88 -9.75 14.34
CA GLU A 178 21.16 -8.30 14.36
C GLU A 178 20.68 -7.63 15.66
N GLY A 179 20.13 -8.43 16.58
CA GLY A 179 19.65 -8.00 17.89
C GLY A 179 18.17 -7.62 17.91
N HIS A 180 17.41 -7.95 16.85
CA HIS A 180 15.97 -7.73 16.81
C HIS A 180 15.21 -9.04 17.08
N LEU A 181 14.07 -8.93 17.76
CA LEU A 181 13.20 -10.08 18.01
C LEU A 181 12.16 -10.21 16.91
N VAL A 182 12.12 -11.36 16.23
CA VAL A 182 11.28 -11.62 15.06
C VAL A 182 10.29 -12.73 15.37
N SER A 183 9.03 -12.57 14.98
CA SER A 183 7.98 -13.57 15.19
C SER A 183 8.33 -14.85 14.46
N GLN A 184 8.24 -15.98 15.14
CA GLN A 184 8.44 -17.30 14.54
C GLN A 184 7.09 -18.00 14.39
N ALA A 185 6.73 -18.34 13.16
CA ALA A 185 5.56 -19.14 12.85
C ALA A 185 5.90 -20.64 12.81
N ASP A 186 4.96 -21.48 13.26
CA ASP A 186 5.06 -22.94 13.13
C ASP A 186 4.82 -23.40 11.70
N TYR A 187 4.03 -22.63 10.93
CA TYR A 187 3.82 -22.87 9.50
C TYR A 187 3.54 -21.56 8.76
N THR A 188 4.24 -21.33 7.65
CA THR A 188 4.10 -20.13 6.81
C THR A 188 3.72 -20.50 5.38
N TYR A 189 2.54 -20.05 4.96
CA TYR A 189 2.06 -20.08 3.58
C TYR A 189 1.96 -18.65 3.03
N GLY A 190 3.10 -18.14 2.57
CA GLY A 190 3.24 -16.77 2.06
C GLY A 190 2.56 -16.54 0.70
N TYR A 191 2.56 -15.28 0.26
CA TYR A 191 1.98 -14.87 -1.01
C TYR A 191 2.61 -15.59 -2.21
N SER A 192 3.94 -15.73 -2.24
CA SER A 192 4.68 -16.36 -3.34
C SER A 192 4.33 -17.85 -3.51
N HIS A 193 4.22 -18.61 -2.40
CA HIS A 193 3.72 -19.99 -2.45
C HIS A 193 2.27 -20.05 -2.94
N ALA A 194 1.43 -19.14 -2.46
CA ALA A 194 0.04 -19.11 -2.87
C ALA A 194 -0.17 -18.74 -4.34
N LEU A 195 0.72 -17.91 -4.89
CA LEU A 195 0.73 -17.55 -6.30
C LEU A 195 1.16 -18.76 -7.15
N ALA A 196 2.20 -19.49 -6.73
CA ALA A 196 2.65 -20.71 -7.40
C ALA A 196 1.57 -21.81 -7.42
N ASP A 197 0.82 -21.94 -6.32
CA ASP A 197 -0.30 -22.89 -6.21
C ASP A 197 -1.59 -22.42 -6.93
N GLY A 198 -1.60 -21.21 -7.49
CA GLY A 198 -2.78 -20.60 -8.13
C GLY A 198 -3.95 -20.35 -7.16
N VAL A 199 -3.67 -20.30 -5.86
CA VAL A 199 -4.67 -20.03 -4.81
C VAL A 199 -5.05 -18.56 -4.76
N VAL A 200 -4.07 -17.71 -5.08
CA VAL A 200 -4.23 -16.26 -5.22
C VAL A 200 -3.84 -15.84 -6.62
N ARG A 201 -4.20 -14.61 -6.98
CA ARG A 201 -3.82 -14.01 -8.26
C ARG A 201 -2.69 -12.98 -8.13
N PRO A 202 -1.91 -12.77 -9.20
CA PRO A 202 -0.91 -11.71 -9.26
C PRO A 202 -1.54 -10.33 -9.10
N VAL A 203 -0.86 -9.44 -8.38
CA VAL A 203 -1.22 -8.02 -8.24
C VAL A 203 -0.15 -7.18 -8.91
N VAL A 204 -0.56 -6.35 -9.87
CA VAL A 204 0.31 -5.39 -10.55
C VAL A 204 0.12 -4.03 -9.91
N PHE A 205 1.19 -3.43 -9.41
CA PHE A 205 1.14 -2.08 -8.85
C PHE A 205 1.54 -1.03 -9.89
N LEU A 206 0.72 -0.01 -10.08
CA LEU A 206 1.01 1.12 -10.97
C LEU A 206 1.28 2.36 -10.11
N ALA A 207 2.54 2.78 -10.06
CA ALA A 207 2.98 3.93 -9.28
C ALA A 207 2.86 5.22 -10.11
N TYR A 208 2.05 6.16 -9.64
CA TYR A 208 1.87 7.46 -10.27
C TYR A 208 2.65 8.53 -9.51
N SER A 209 3.58 9.18 -10.20
CA SER A 209 4.20 10.42 -9.75
C SER A 209 3.37 11.63 -10.17
N GLY A 210 3.84 12.81 -9.78
CA GLY A 210 3.19 14.07 -10.11
C GLY A 210 3.87 15.25 -9.44
N GLU A 211 3.88 16.40 -10.11
CA GLU A 211 4.25 17.65 -9.45
C GLU A 211 3.06 18.10 -8.59
N ALA A 212 3.29 18.39 -7.32
CA ALA A 212 2.32 18.97 -6.41
C ALA A 212 2.76 20.39 -6.05
N GLN A 213 1.83 21.34 -6.15
CA GLN A 213 2.03 22.74 -5.79
C GLN A 213 1.05 23.14 -4.70
N TRP A 214 1.57 23.72 -3.61
CA TRP A 214 0.75 24.17 -2.49
C TRP A 214 1.25 25.47 -1.88
N LYS A 215 0.34 26.19 -1.21
CA LYS A 215 0.66 27.36 -0.36
C LYS A 215 0.61 26.98 1.11
N ASP A 216 1.60 27.43 1.87
CA ASP A 216 1.54 27.38 3.32
C ASP A 216 0.72 28.55 3.90
N SER A 217 0.57 28.57 5.23
CA SER A 217 -0.15 29.62 5.95
C SER A 217 0.51 30.99 5.89
N ALA A 218 1.79 31.08 5.52
CA ALA A 218 2.50 32.32 5.26
C ALA A 218 2.34 32.81 3.80
N GLY A 219 1.67 32.04 2.96
CA GLY A 219 1.47 32.32 1.54
C GLY A 219 2.67 31.97 0.67
N GLU A 220 3.67 31.26 1.20
CA GLU A 220 4.81 30.79 0.42
C GLU A 220 4.41 29.60 -0.45
N GLU A 221 4.73 29.68 -1.73
CA GLU A 221 4.47 28.62 -2.71
C GLU A 221 5.59 27.58 -2.68
N TYR A 222 5.19 26.32 -2.52
CA TYR A 222 6.07 25.16 -2.57
C TYR A 222 5.71 24.28 -3.76
N THR A 223 6.71 23.72 -4.41
CA THR A 223 6.57 22.74 -5.48
C THR A 223 7.41 21.53 -5.14
N ALA A 224 6.82 20.33 -5.19
CA ALA A 224 7.54 19.09 -4.99
C ALA A 224 6.96 17.99 -5.87
N ARG A 225 7.80 17.06 -6.33
CA ARG A 225 7.38 15.94 -7.15
C ARG A 225 7.35 14.65 -6.35
N LEU A 226 6.24 13.91 -6.42
CA LEU A 226 6.18 12.55 -5.90
C LEU A 226 7.21 11.67 -6.63
N GLY A 227 7.99 10.87 -5.89
CA GLY A 227 9.06 10.03 -6.43
C GLY A 227 10.46 10.66 -6.40
N GLU A 228 10.60 11.97 -6.17
CA GLU A 228 11.90 12.62 -5.98
C GLU A 228 12.36 12.59 -4.50
N PRO A 229 13.67 12.73 -4.22
CA PRO A 229 14.18 12.77 -2.84
C PRO A 229 13.68 14.03 -2.12
N LEU A 230 12.66 13.86 -1.27
CA LEU A 230 12.05 14.92 -0.46
C LEU A 230 12.25 14.66 1.03
N SER A 231 12.12 15.71 1.86
CA SER A 231 12.03 15.50 3.30
C SER A 231 10.73 14.75 3.65
N PRO A 232 10.66 14.05 4.81
CA PRO A 232 9.44 13.36 5.23
C PRO A 232 8.21 14.29 5.31
N GLU A 233 8.41 15.53 5.79
CA GLU A 233 7.34 16.53 5.86
C GLU A 233 6.88 17.00 4.48
N GLN A 234 7.82 17.25 3.56
CA GLN A 234 7.50 17.63 2.18
C GLN A 234 6.78 16.50 1.45
N THR A 235 7.20 15.25 1.68
CA THR A 235 6.57 14.05 1.12
C THR A 235 5.13 13.92 1.60
N ALA A 236 4.89 14.03 2.90
CA ALA A 236 3.54 13.95 3.47
C ALA A 236 2.63 15.07 2.93
N ARG A 237 3.15 16.29 2.79
CA ARG A 237 2.42 17.43 2.21
C ARG A 237 2.10 17.18 0.74
N ALA A 238 3.10 16.91 -0.10
CA ALA A 238 2.91 16.63 -1.52
C ALA A 238 1.94 15.46 -1.75
N TRP A 239 2.01 14.43 -0.93
CA TRP A 239 1.08 13.30 -0.97
C TRP A 239 -0.35 13.72 -0.64
N LYS A 240 -0.57 14.51 0.42
CA LYS A 240 -1.89 15.05 0.75
C LYS A 240 -2.42 15.98 -0.36
N THR A 241 -1.56 16.79 -0.98
CA THR A 241 -1.91 17.63 -2.13
C THR A 241 -2.38 16.80 -3.32
N ALA A 242 -1.66 15.73 -3.66
CA ALA A 242 -1.99 14.88 -4.80
C ALA A 242 -3.35 14.18 -4.63
N LEU A 243 -3.72 13.85 -3.38
CA LEU A 243 -5.00 13.23 -3.05
C LEU A 243 -6.18 14.23 -2.97
N ASP A 244 -5.96 15.53 -3.10
CA ASP A 244 -7.05 16.51 -3.07
C ASP A 244 -8.04 16.24 -4.24
N PRO A 245 -9.34 15.99 -3.96
CA PRO A 245 -10.35 15.76 -5.01
C PRO A 245 -10.50 16.92 -6.00
N LYS A 246 -10.04 18.13 -5.66
CA LYS A 246 -10.03 19.30 -6.55
C LYS A 246 -8.82 19.32 -7.47
N GLY A 247 -7.78 18.53 -7.19
CA GLY A 247 -6.56 18.46 -7.98
C GLY A 247 -6.70 17.59 -9.24
N GLU A 248 -5.81 17.82 -10.22
CA GLU A 248 -5.83 17.04 -11.47
C GLU A 248 -5.22 15.65 -11.31
N TRP A 249 -4.33 15.45 -10.33
CA TRP A 249 -3.63 14.18 -10.11
C TRP A 249 -4.61 13.03 -9.85
N ILE A 250 -5.45 13.13 -8.83
CA ILE A 250 -6.38 12.04 -8.49
C ILE A 250 -7.41 11.83 -9.60
N ALA A 251 -7.86 12.89 -10.27
CA ALA A 251 -8.78 12.77 -11.40
C ALA A 251 -8.13 12.00 -12.57
N ALA A 252 -6.84 12.22 -12.85
CA ALA A 252 -6.09 11.48 -13.85
C ALA A 252 -5.92 10.01 -13.45
N VAL A 253 -5.57 9.72 -12.19
CA VAL A 253 -5.44 8.35 -11.67
C VAL A 253 -6.78 7.60 -11.73
N LEU A 254 -7.89 8.23 -11.34
CA LEU A 254 -9.22 7.62 -11.44
C LEU A 254 -9.61 7.33 -12.90
N ARG A 255 -9.26 8.20 -13.86
CA ARG A 255 -9.47 7.96 -15.30
C ARG A 255 -8.61 6.80 -15.81
N ALA A 256 -7.34 6.73 -15.42
CA ALA A 256 -6.46 5.62 -15.79
C ALA A 256 -6.96 4.29 -15.20
N ALA A 257 -7.39 4.30 -13.93
CA ALA A 257 -7.98 3.15 -13.26
C ALA A 257 -9.31 2.71 -13.89
N HIS A 258 -10.17 3.65 -14.29
CA HIS A 258 -11.41 3.35 -15.04
C HIS A 258 -11.11 2.73 -16.41
N THR A 259 -10.12 3.26 -17.13
CA THR A 259 -9.65 2.69 -18.40
C THR A 259 -9.15 1.25 -18.22
N ARG A 260 -8.39 1.01 -17.14
CA ARG A 260 -7.92 -0.32 -16.76
C ARG A 260 -9.07 -1.27 -16.47
N LEU A 261 -10.06 -0.81 -15.69
CA LEU A 261 -11.24 -1.60 -15.35
C LEU A 261 -12.04 -1.99 -16.59
N GLY A 262 -12.29 -1.04 -17.51
CA GLY A 262 -12.98 -1.32 -18.77
C GLY A 262 -12.29 -2.41 -19.62
N LYS A 263 -10.94 -2.39 -19.67
CA LYS A 263 -10.15 -3.43 -20.36
C LYS A 263 -10.26 -4.80 -19.69
N ILE A 264 -10.24 -4.86 -18.35
CA ILE A 264 -10.45 -6.11 -17.62
C ILE A 264 -11.87 -6.64 -17.85
N ARG A 265 -12.87 -5.73 -17.87
CA ARG A 265 -14.29 -6.07 -18.09
C ARG A 265 -14.58 -6.70 -19.44
N ALA A 266 -13.69 -6.57 -20.43
CA ALA A 266 -13.80 -7.29 -21.70
C ALA A 266 -13.75 -8.82 -21.53
N ASN A 267 -12.99 -9.32 -20.54
CA ASN A 267 -12.87 -10.76 -20.24
C ASN A 267 -13.58 -11.17 -18.94
N MET A 268 -13.82 -10.20 -18.05
CA MET A 268 -14.49 -10.40 -16.76
C MET A 268 -15.61 -9.34 -16.62
N PRO A 269 -16.80 -9.56 -17.21
CA PRO A 269 -17.84 -8.53 -17.33
C PRO A 269 -18.31 -7.92 -16.01
N ASP A 270 -18.17 -8.65 -14.91
CA ASP A 270 -18.56 -8.24 -13.56
C ASP A 270 -17.39 -7.69 -12.73
N ALA A 271 -16.20 -7.46 -13.32
CA ALA A 271 -15.05 -6.92 -12.59
C ALA A 271 -15.39 -5.58 -11.93
N GLY A 272 -15.07 -5.44 -10.65
CA GLY A 272 -15.30 -4.23 -9.85
C GLY A 272 -14.01 -3.49 -9.52
N GLY A 273 -14.14 -2.18 -9.35
CA GLY A 273 -13.11 -1.28 -8.86
C GLY A 273 -13.37 -0.87 -7.40
N LEU A 274 -12.32 -0.69 -6.62
CA LEU A 274 -12.38 -0.16 -5.25
C LEU A 274 -11.43 1.04 -5.10
N VAL A 275 -11.97 2.16 -4.64
CA VAL A 275 -11.17 3.32 -4.19
C VAL A 275 -11.18 3.37 -2.67
N ILE A 276 -9.99 3.41 -2.07
CA ILE A 276 -9.80 3.53 -0.62
C ILE A 276 -9.50 4.99 -0.31
N ALA A 277 -10.47 5.69 0.24
CA ALA A 277 -10.39 7.11 0.59
C ALA A 277 -9.97 7.31 2.06
N THR A 278 -9.36 8.46 2.34
CA THR A 278 -8.93 8.86 3.69
C THR A 278 -10.11 9.08 4.64
N ASP A 279 -11.18 9.72 4.16
CA ASP A 279 -12.31 10.18 4.97
C ASP A 279 -13.61 10.24 4.16
N THR A 280 -14.73 10.44 4.85
CA THR A 280 -16.08 10.50 4.26
C THR A 280 -16.27 11.62 3.24
N THR A 281 -15.64 12.77 3.45
CA THR A 281 -15.75 13.92 2.56
C THR A 281 -15.03 13.63 1.24
N THR A 282 -13.79 13.14 1.33
CA THR A 282 -13.00 12.74 0.16
C THR A 282 -13.63 11.56 -0.58
N ALA A 283 -14.17 10.56 0.13
CA ALA A 283 -14.90 9.44 -0.48
C ALA A 283 -16.10 9.89 -1.33
N ARG A 284 -16.95 10.78 -0.80
CA ARG A 284 -18.08 11.31 -1.56
C ARG A 284 -17.62 12.13 -2.78
N ALA A 285 -16.52 12.87 -2.65
CA ALA A 285 -15.95 13.63 -3.76
C ALA A 285 -15.39 12.72 -4.86
N TYR A 286 -14.63 11.66 -4.52
CA TYR A 286 -14.15 10.68 -5.48
C TYR A 286 -15.29 9.92 -6.16
N ALA A 287 -16.35 9.58 -5.41
CA ALA A 287 -17.52 8.94 -5.99
C ALA A 287 -18.21 9.84 -7.03
N LYS A 288 -18.24 11.15 -6.82
CA LYS A 288 -18.74 12.11 -7.81
C LYS A 288 -17.88 12.13 -9.07
N LEU A 289 -16.55 12.21 -8.92
CA LEU A 289 -15.62 12.16 -10.07
C LEU A 289 -15.75 10.86 -10.86
N LEU A 290 -15.85 9.73 -10.17
CA LEU A 290 -16.10 8.43 -10.80
C LEU A 290 -17.47 8.38 -11.48
N GLY A 291 -18.50 8.99 -10.89
CA GLY A 291 -19.84 9.06 -11.49
C GLY A 291 -19.91 9.82 -12.81
N GLU A 292 -18.93 10.67 -13.12
CA GLU A 292 -18.82 11.36 -14.41
C GLU A 292 -18.26 10.46 -15.53
N ILE A 293 -17.53 9.40 -15.18
CA ILE A 293 -16.88 8.48 -16.15
C ILE A 293 -17.45 7.05 -16.11
N SER A 294 -18.03 6.64 -15.00
CA SER A 294 -18.63 5.32 -14.76
C SER A 294 -19.94 5.17 -15.52
N SER A 295 -20.18 3.99 -16.09
CA SER A 295 -21.44 3.65 -16.78
C SER A 295 -22.53 3.19 -15.81
N THR A 296 -22.16 2.79 -14.60
CA THR A 296 -23.09 2.40 -13.52
C THR A 296 -22.99 3.37 -12.33
N PRO A 297 -24.00 3.38 -11.43
CA PRO A 297 -23.89 4.09 -10.17
C PRO A 297 -22.63 3.67 -9.39
N VAL A 298 -22.04 4.62 -8.67
CA VAL A 298 -20.88 4.39 -7.79
C VAL A 298 -21.38 4.11 -6.38
N THR A 299 -21.07 2.95 -5.83
CA THR A 299 -21.46 2.58 -4.47
C THR A 299 -20.56 3.27 -3.45
N VAL A 300 -21.13 4.02 -2.51
CA VAL A 300 -20.37 4.67 -1.44
C VAL A 300 -20.63 3.97 -0.11
N VAL A 301 -19.55 3.45 0.48
CA VAL A 301 -19.59 2.77 1.77
C VAL A 301 -18.78 3.55 2.79
N LEU A 302 -19.48 4.01 3.82
CA LEU A 302 -18.91 4.81 4.90
C LEU A 302 -18.96 3.96 6.17
N SER A 303 -17.85 3.89 6.89
CA SER A 303 -17.66 3.00 8.05
C SER A 303 -18.70 3.20 9.15
N ASP A 304 -19.24 4.42 9.27
CA ASP A 304 -20.07 4.84 10.40
C ASP A 304 -21.58 4.83 10.07
N GLU A 305 -21.97 4.45 8.84
CA GLU A 305 -23.38 4.41 8.43
C GLU A 305 -24.02 3.02 8.69
N PRO A 306 -25.19 2.95 9.35
CA PRO A 306 -25.99 1.74 9.42
C PRO A 306 -26.28 1.18 8.02
N GLY A 307 -26.01 -0.10 7.81
CA GLY A 307 -26.21 -0.76 6.51
C GLY A 307 -24.99 -0.79 5.59
N SER A 308 -23.81 -0.36 6.05
CA SER A 308 -22.55 -0.48 5.30
C SER A 308 -22.29 -1.90 4.78
N SER A 309 -22.44 -2.93 5.62
CA SER A 309 -22.32 -4.34 5.21
C SER A 309 -23.32 -4.73 4.10
N ALA A 310 -24.58 -4.31 4.23
CA ALA A 310 -25.61 -4.62 3.22
C ALA A 310 -25.29 -3.98 1.87
N ARG A 311 -24.74 -2.76 1.84
CA ARG A 311 -24.29 -2.11 0.59
C ARG A 311 -23.12 -2.85 -0.06
N ILE A 312 -22.21 -3.41 0.74
CA ILE A 312 -21.11 -4.21 0.20
C ILE A 312 -21.62 -5.52 -0.36
N ASP A 313 -22.58 -6.18 0.31
CA ASP A 313 -23.21 -7.40 -0.18
C ASP A 313 -23.97 -7.13 -1.49
N GLU A 314 -24.71 -6.02 -1.57
CA GLU A 314 -25.40 -5.57 -2.78
C GLU A 314 -24.41 -5.31 -3.92
N PHE A 315 -23.32 -4.57 -3.65
CA PHE A 315 -22.26 -4.36 -4.63
C PHE A 315 -21.57 -5.66 -5.05
N SER A 316 -21.33 -6.58 -4.11
CA SER A 316 -20.71 -7.88 -4.39
C SER A 316 -21.58 -8.73 -5.32
N ALA A 317 -22.89 -8.62 -5.20
CA ALA A 317 -23.87 -9.30 -6.04
C ALA A 317 -24.23 -8.56 -7.35
N SER A 318 -23.83 -7.30 -7.50
CA SER A 318 -24.12 -6.48 -8.68
C SER A 318 -23.04 -6.58 -9.76
N THR A 319 -23.27 -5.92 -10.90
CA THR A 319 -22.27 -5.72 -11.96
C THR A 319 -21.73 -4.29 -11.99
N ASP A 320 -22.00 -3.51 -10.94
CA ASP A 320 -21.58 -2.11 -10.84
C ASP A 320 -20.06 -2.01 -10.90
N GLU A 321 -19.57 -0.93 -11.48
CA GLU A 321 -18.16 -0.75 -11.80
C GLU A 321 -17.35 -0.34 -10.58
N TRP A 322 -17.86 0.51 -9.69
CA TRP A 322 -17.05 1.15 -8.66
C TRP A 322 -17.71 1.15 -7.28
N MET A 323 -16.89 0.85 -6.28
CA MET A 323 -17.15 1.11 -4.87
C MET A 323 -16.10 2.07 -4.33
N VAL A 324 -16.53 3.06 -3.54
CA VAL A 324 -15.65 3.96 -2.78
C VAL A 324 -15.87 3.72 -1.31
N ALA A 325 -14.77 3.49 -0.58
CA ALA A 325 -14.76 3.11 0.81
C ALA A 325 -13.89 4.07 1.63
N VAL A 326 -14.31 4.40 2.85
CA VAL A 326 -13.49 5.15 3.81
C VAL A 326 -12.81 4.21 4.77
N ARG A 327 -11.47 4.31 4.87
CA ARG A 327 -10.67 3.42 5.73
C ARG A 327 -11.05 1.95 5.48
N MET A 328 -10.82 1.08 6.44
CA MET A 328 -11.26 -0.30 6.34
C MET A 328 -12.78 -0.38 6.40
N VAL A 329 -13.41 -0.39 5.23
CA VAL A 329 -14.78 -0.84 5.09
C VAL A 329 -14.80 -2.35 5.30
N SER A 330 -15.18 -2.73 6.53
CA SER A 330 -15.48 -4.07 7.02
C SER A 330 -14.40 -5.14 6.82
N GLU A 331 -13.55 -5.29 7.84
CA GLU A 331 -12.89 -6.58 8.08
C GLU A 331 -13.95 -7.70 8.19
N GLY A 332 -13.97 -8.55 7.17
CA GLY A 332 -14.81 -9.75 7.13
C GLY A 332 -15.82 -9.82 6.00
N VAL A 333 -15.98 -8.77 5.18
CA VAL A 333 -16.74 -8.87 3.92
C VAL A 333 -15.77 -9.12 2.77
N ASP A 334 -16.13 -10.08 1.91
CA ASP A 334 -15.33 -10.49 0.77
C ASP A 334 -16.03 -10.08 -0.53
N VAL A 335 -15.26 -9.45 -1.43
CA VAL A 335 -15.75 -9.04 -2.75
C VAL A 335 -14.80 -9.60 -3.81
N PRO A 336 -14.93 -10.89 -4.18
CA PRO A 336 -13.99 -11.57 -5.07
C PRO A 336 -13.91 -10.96 -6.48
N ARG A 337 -14.93 -10.20 -6.89
CA ARG A 337 -14.99 -9.53 -8.20
C ARG A 337 -14.17 -8.25 -8.29
N LEU A 338 -13.66 -7.72 -7.18
CA LEU A 338 -12.72 -6.59 -7.24
C LEU A 338 -11.54 -6.98 -8.12
N ALA A 339 -11.05 -6.10 -8.98
CA ALA A 339 -9.91 -6.34 -9.87
C ALA A 339 -9.03 -5.11 -10.04
N VAL A 340 -9.59 -3.90 -9.86
CA VAL A 340 -8.85 -2.64 -9.90
C VAL A 340 -8.95 -1.91 -8.57
N GLY A 341 -7.81 -1.51 -8.01
CA GLY A 341 -7.74 -0.74 -6.78
C GLY A 341 -7.14 0.63 -6.99
N VAL A 342 -7.64 1.65 -6.30
CA VAL A 342 -6.97 2.96 -6.19
C VAL A 342 -6.70 3.24 -4.72
N TYR A 343 -5.43 3.30 -4.36
CA TYR A 343 -4.97 3.60 -3.01
C TYR A 343 -4.94 5.13 -2.82
N ALA A 344 -6.10 5.72 -2.54
CA ALA A 344 -6.32 7.15 -2.41
C ALA A 344 -6.35 7.62 -0.95
N THR A 345 -5.39 7.14 -0.15
CA THR A 345 -5.28 7.46 1.27
C THR A 345 -3.84 7.74 1.67
N SER A 346 -3.64 8.56 2.70
CA SER A 346 -2.33 8.88 3.31
C SER A 346 -1.85 7.83 4.34
N ALA A 347 -2.61 6.76 4.55
CA ALA A 347 -2.18 5.66 5.42
C ALA A 347 -1.00 4.89 4.80
N SER A 348 0.05 4.63 5.57
CA SER A 348 1.27 3.94 5.11
C SER A 348 1.77 2.84 6.06
N THR A 349 0.94 2.43 7.02
CA THR A 349 1.33 1.33 7.91
C THR A 349 1.33 0.00 7.13
N PRO A 350 2.33 -0.88 7.36
CA PRO A 350 2.41 -2.17 6.65
C PRO A 350 1.14 -3.00 6.77
N LEU A 351 0.52 -3.02 7.96
CA LEU A 351 -0.71 -3.75 8.23
C LEU A 351 -1.87 -3.22 7.36
N PHE A 352 -2.10 -1.91 7.36
CA PHE A 352 -3.17 -1.30 6.57
C PHE A 352 -2.96 -1.57 5.07
N PHE A 353 -1.72 -1.43 4.59
CA PHE A 353 -1.40 -1.72 3.19
C PHE A 353 -1.71 -3.17 2.85
N ALA A 354 -1.21 -4.14 3.64
CA ALA A 354 -1.44 -5.55 3.37
C ALA A 354 -2.94 -5.94 3.45
N GLN A 355 -3.70 -5.36 4.39
CA GLN A 355 -5.14 -5.57 4.49
C GLN A 355 -5.91 -4.99 3.29
N ALA A 356 -5.49 -3.81 2.81
CA ALA A 356 -6.04 -3.18 1.61
C ALA A 356 -5.76 -4.02 0.37
N ILE A 357 -4.51 -4.43 0.16
CA ILE A 357 -4.13 -5.23 -1.01
C ILE A 357 -4.74 -6.63 -0.96
N GLY A 358 -4.85 -7.24 0.21
CA GLY A 358 -5.48 -8.56 0.40
C GLY A 358 -6.91 -8.68 -0.12
N ARG A 359 -7.61 -7.56 -0.37
CA ARG A 359 -8.94 -7.53 -1.02
C ARG A 359 -8.88 -7.83 -2.51
N PHE A 360 -7.75 -7.59 -3.15
CA PHE A 360 -7.52 -7.81 -4.58
C PHE A 360 -6.77 -9.11 -4.87
N VAL A 361 -6.36 -9.85 -3.85
CA VAL A 361 -5.49 -11.03 -4.00
C VAL A 361 -6.28 -12.31 -4.27
N ARG A 362 -7.58 -12.36 -3.93
CA ARG A 362 -8.40 -13.54 -4.13
C ARG A 362 -8.64 -13.81 -5.61
N SER A 363 -8.39 -15.05 -6.04
CA SER A 363 -8.67 -15.52 -7.40
C SER A 363 -10.04 -16.21 -7.43
N ARG A 364 -10.86 -15.91 -8.46
CA ARG A 364 -12.08 -16.68 -8.76
C ARG A 364 -11.82 -17.74 -9.83
N MET A 365 -10.96 -17.41 -10.78
CA MET A 365 -10.56 -18.27 -11.88
C MET A 365 -9.05 -18.22 -12.10
N PRO A 366 -8.42 -19.32 -12.55
CA PRO A 366 -7.02 -19.32 -12.92
C PRO A 366 -6.70 -18.25 -13.96
N GLY A 367 -5.57 -17.57 -13.78
CA GLY A 367 -5.10 -16.53 -14.68
C GLY A 367 -5.72 -15.15 -14.46
N GLU A 368 -6.64 -14.94 -13.53
CA GLU A 368 -7.03 -13.57 -13.19
C GLU A 368 -5.83 -12.75 -12.68
N SER A 369 -5.78 -11.46 -12.96
CA SER A 369 -4.82 -10.51 -12.37
C SER A 369 -5.54 -9.31 -11.78
N ALA A 370 -4.94 -8.69 -10.76
CA ALA A 370 -5.40 -7.42 -10.21
C ALA A 370 -4.45 -6.28 -10.56
N SER A 371 -4.96 -5.06 -10.55
CA SER A 371 -4.16 -3.85 -10.76
C SER A 371 -4.45 -2.82 -9.69
N VAL A 372 -3.43 -2.37 -8.97
CA VAL A 372 -3.58 -1.38 -7.88
C VAL A 372 -2.77 -0.14 -8.22
N PHE A 373 -3.46 1.00 -8.28
CA PHE A 373 -2.88 2.31 -8.52
C PHE A 373 -2.47 2.92 -7.18
N LEU A 374 -1.22 3.35 -7.08
CA LEU A 374 -0.66 3.95 -5.87
C LEU A 374 0.14 5.22 -6.17
N PRO A 375 0.18 6.18 -5.24
CA PRO A 375 1.11 7.30 -5.30
C PRO A 375 2.57 6.84 -5.26
N SER A 376 3.45 7.43 -6.08
CA SER A 376 4.89 7.17 -6.06
C SER A 376 5.54 7.78 -4.81
N VAL A 377 5.33 7.11 -3.68
CA VAL A 377 5.84 7.50 -2.36
C VAL A 377 6.73 6.38 -1.85
N PRO A 378 7.99 6.65 -1.43
CA PRO A 378 8.96 5.62 -1.08
C PRO A 378 8.46 4.56 -0.09
N VAL A 379 7.65 4.95 0.90
CA VAL A 379 7.09 4.01 1.88
C VAL A 379 6.13 3.01 1.23
N LEU A 380 5.28 3.45 0.29
CA LEU A 380 4.33 2.57 -0.39
C LEU A 380 5.03 1.68 -1.42
N LEU A 381 6.01 2.22 -2.14
CA LEU A 381 6.80 1.46 -3.11
C LEU A 381 7.54 0.32 -2.44
N ARG A 382 8.19 0.59 -1.30
CA ARG A 382 8.83 -0.46 -0.49
C ARG A 382 7.83 -1.52 -0.02
N LEU A 383 6.65 -1.13 0.45
CA LEU A 383 5.61 -2.10 0.86
C LEU A 383 5.10 -2.95 -0.31
N ALA A 384 4.99 -2.37 -1.50
CA ALA A 384 4.62 -3.09 -2.72
C ALA A 384 5.70 -4.09 -3.15
N GLU A 385 6.98 -3.67 -3.12
CA GLU A 385 8.14 -4.54 -3.38
C GLU A 385 8.24 -5.69 -2.36
N GLU A 386 8.04 -5.39 -1.08
CA GLU A 386 8.10 -6.36 0.01
C GLU A 386 6.90 -7.31 0.05
N MET A 387 5.78 -7.01 -0.60
CA MET A 387 4.57 -7.86 -0.54
C MET A 387 4.83 -9.29 -1.06
N GLU A 388 5.71 -9.43 -2.06
CA GLU A 388 6.08 -10.75 -2.60
C GLU A 388 7.25 -11.39 -1.86
N VAL A 389 8.02 -10.60 -1.09
CA VAL A 389 9.11 -11.06 -0.23
C VAL A 389 8.55 -11.32 1.16
N SER A 390 8.07 -12.53 1.42
CA SER A 390 7.54 -12.93 2.73
C SER A 390 8.47 -12.51 3.88
N ARG A 391 8.04 -11.55 4.73
CA ARG A 391 8.76 -11.16 5.95
C ARG A 391 7.98 -11.52 7.21
N ASP A 392 8.73 -11.97 8.21
CA ASP A 392 8.27 -12.12 9.58
C ASP A 392 8.26 -10.77 10.32
N HIS A 393 7.52 -10.66 11.42
CA HIS A 393 7.37 -9.42 12.17
C HIS A 393 8.54 -9.19 13.14
N VAL A 394 9.20 -8.03 13.04
CA VAL A 394 10.39 -7.64 13.81
C VAL A 394 10.05 -6.61 14.92
N LEU A 395 10.63 -6.75 16.11
CA LEU A 395 10.53 -5.81 17.25
C LEU A 395 11.82 -4.93 17.36
N GLY A 396 11.67 -3.58 17.46
CA GLY A 396 12.74 -2.56 17.61
C GLY A 396 13.12 -1.84 16.30
N LYS A 397 13.34 -0.50 16.18
CA LYS A 397 14.04 0.52 17.02
C LYS A 397 13.25 1.84 17.27
N PRO A 398 13.53 2.54 18.40
CA PRO A 398 13.35 3.98 18.53
C PRO A 398 14.57 4.77 18.00
N HIS A 399 14.33 5.82 17.21
CA HIS A 399 15.32 6.87 16.93
C HIS A 399 14.76 8.24 17.33
N ARG A 400 14.94 8.59 18.61
CA ARG A 400 15.37 9.92 19.13
C ARG A 400 15.21 9.96 20.64
N ASP A 401 16.09 10.73 21.27
CA ASP A 401 16.27 10.84 22.72
C ASP A 401 14.98 11.06 23.52
N GLN A 402 15.00 10.46 24.70
CA GLN A 402 13.92 10.31 25.67
C GLN A 402 13.36 11.65 26.16
N GLY A 403 12.04 11.68 26.35
CA GLY A 403 11.38 12.57 27.32
C GLY A 403 10.10 13.25 26.83
N TRP A 404 9.85 13.32 25.52
CA TRP A 404 8.75 14.11 24.93
C TRP A 404 7.84 13.28 24.02
N ALA A 405 8.14 11.98 23.84
CA ALA A 405 7.56 11.13 22.80
C ALA A 405 6.37 10.27 23.27
N ASP A 406 6.17 10.04 24.56
CA ASP A 406 5.05 9.21 25.04
C ASP A 406 3.69 9.89 24.76
N GLU A 407 3.62 11.22 24.80
CA GLU A 407 2.41 11.95 24.40
C GLU A 407 2.20 11.99 22.87
N LEU A 408 3.27 11.97 22.07
CA LEU A 408 3.21 12.02 20.61
C LEU A 408 2.90 10.64 20.00
N LEU A 409 3.45 9.55 20.55
CA LEU A 409 3.07 8.18 20.18
C LEU A 409 1.66 7.83 20.69
N GLN A 410 1.25 8.31 21.87
CA GLN A 410 -0.13 8.17 22.32
C GLN A 410 -1.12 9.00 21.49
N ARG A 411 -0.69 10.09 20.84
CA ARG A 411 -1.51 10.83 19.84
C ARG A 411 -1.60 10.09 18.51
N ALA A 412 -0.52 9.48 18.03
CA ALA A 412 -0.51 8.70 16.79
C ALA A 412 -1.36 7.41 16.86
N ASN A 413 -1.47 6.81 18.04
CA ASN A 413 -2.30 5.61 18.30
C ASN A 413 -3.68 5.94 18.88
N ARG A 414 -4.03 7.21 19.05
CA ARG A 414 -5.38 7.59 19.50
C ARG A 414 -6.31 7.55 18.29
N THR A 415 -7.53 7.04 18.48
CA THR A 415 -8.66 7.29 17.59
C THR A 415 -8.98 8.78 17.63
N GLU A 416 -8.18 9.59 16.96
CA GLU A 416 -8.49 10.97 16.63
C GLU A 416 -9.06 10.95 15.21
N SER A 417 -10.36 11.24 15.09
CA SER A 417 -10.84 11.94 13.91
C SER A 417 -9.94 13.17 13.79
N GLU A 418 -9.19 13.28 12.69
CA GLU A 418 -8.38 14.47 12.41
C GLU A 418 -9.27 15.68 12.73
N PRO A 419 -8.94 16.50 13.74
CA PRO A 419 -9.59 17.78 13.86
C PRO A 419 -9.34 18.48 12.53
N ASP A 420 -10.36 19.15 11.97
CA ASP A 420 -10.13 20.12 10.91
C ASP A 420 -9.12 21.13 11.46
N GLU A 421 -7.82 20.90 11.20
CA GLU A 421 -6.80 21.90 11.46
C GLU A 421 -7.10 23.03 10.47
N ALA A 422 -7.82 24.02 10.96
CA ALA A 422 -7.98 25.31 10.34
C ALA A 422 -6.64 26.05 10.37
N GLY A 423 -5.66 25.52 9.64
CA GLY A 423 -4.51 26.25 9.13
C GLY A 423 -4.70 26.36 7.62
N THR A 424 -4.92 27.57 7.12
CA THR A 424 -5.12 27.90 5.70
C THR A 424 -3.99 27.31 4.84
N TYR A 425 -4.28 26.15 4.26
CA TYR A 425 -3.48 25.44 3.27
C TYR A 425 -4.31 25.39 1.99
N GLU A 426 -3.71 25.79 0.86
CA GLU A 426 -4.39 25.84 -0.43
C GLU A 426 -3.59 25.07 -1.48
N SER A 427 -4.23 24.04 -2.05
CA SER A 427 -3.72 23.29 -3.20
C SER A 427 -3.82 24.16 -4.45
N ILE A 428 -2.70 24.36 -5.16
CA ILE A 428 -2.66 25.19 -6.38
C ILE A 428 -2.86 24.32 -7.62
N GLY A 429 -2.23 23.15 -7.67
CA GLY A 429 -2.30 22.25 -8.82
C GLY A 429 -1.47 20.99 -8.61
N ALA A 430 -1.83 19.92 -9.32
CA ALA A 430 -1.04 18.70 -9.35
C ALA A 430 -1.11 17.98 -10.71
N SER A 431 0.02 17.75 -11.39
CA SER A 431 0.08 16.94 -12.63
C SER A 431 0.27 15.46 -12.29
N ALA A 432 -0.17 14.52 -13.14
CA ALA A 432 0.01 13.08 -12.93
C ALA A 432 0.80 12.42 -14.06
N GLU A 433 1.72 11.53 -13.69
CA GLU A 433 2.55 10.75 -14.60
C GLU A 433 2.74 9.33 -14.06
N LEU A 434 2.66 8.32 -14.92
CA LEU A 434 3.01 6.95 -14.55
C LEU A 434 4.54 6.87 -14.43
N ASP A 435 5.02 6.69 -13.20
CA ASP A 435 6.44 6.67 -12.87
C ASP A 435 7.04 5.30 -13.13
N SER A 436 6.43 4.28 -12.52
CA SER A 436 6.89 2.89 -12.57
C SER A 436 5.77 1.90 -12.32
N LEU A 437 6.03 0.64 -12.66
CA LEU A 437 5.14 -0.49 -12.42
C LEU A 437 5.91 -1.53 -11.59
N ILE A 438 5.34 -1.98 -10.47
CA ILE A 438 5.97 -2.97 -9.59
C ILE A 438 5.22 -4.30 -9.73
N PHE A 439 5.98 -5.36 -10.00
CA PHE A 439 5.50 -6.74 -10.11
C PHE A 439 6.64 -7.72 -9.81
N ASP A 440 6.41 -8.78 -9.04
CA ASP A 440 7.45 -9.79 -8.71
C ASP A 440 8.71 -9.16 -8.09
N GLY A 441 8.51 -8.24 -7.14
CA GLY A 441 9.57 -7.48 -6.47
C GLY A 441 10.43 -6.62 -7.42
N SER A 442 10.04 -6.50 -8.69
CA SER A 442 10.80 -5.86 -9.76
C SER A 442 10.06 -4.63 -10.26
N THR A 443 10.82 -3.58 -10.55
CA THR A 443 10.30 -2.30 -11.04
C THR A 443 10.53 -2.18 -12.54
N TYR A 444 9.43 -1.98 -13.27
CA TYR A 444 9.38 -1.86 -14.73
C TYR A 444 8.93 -0.46 -15.15
N GLY A 445 9.37 -0.05 -16.33
CA GLY A 445 8.97 1.21 -16.95
C GLY A 445 9.89 2.39 -16.64
N THR A 446 9.66 3.48 -17.37
CA THR A 446 10.31 4.79 -17.18
C THR A 446 9.22 5.86 -17.22
N GLY A 447 9.39 6.97 -16.49
CA GLY A 447 8.34 7.99 -16.32
C GLY A 447 7.65 8.40 -17.64
N THR A 448 6.32 8.29 -17.67
CA THR A 448 5.42 8.54 -18.82
C THR A 448 4.23 9.42 -18.41
N ALA A 449 3.87 10.38 -19.26
CA ALA A 449 2.75 11.27 -18.99
C ALA A 449 1.40 10.52 -18.98
N ALA A 450 0.50 10.88 -18.06
CA ALA A 450 -0.85 10.33 -18.02
C ALA A 450 -1.64 10.70 -19.30
N GLY A 451 -2.37 9.73 -19.85
CA GLY A 451 -3.10 9.81 -21.12
C GLY A 451 -2.26 9.51 -22.37
N SER A 452 -0.96 9.22 -22.24
CA SER A 452 -0.07 8.92 -23.38
C SER A 452 -0.33 7.54 -24.00
N ALA A 453 0.09 7.34 -25.26
CA ALA A 453 0.03 6.03 -25.92
C ALA A 453 0.86 4.97 -25.16
N GLU A 454 2.00 5.37 -24.60
CA GLU A 454 2.87 4.50 -23.78
C GLU A 454 2.14 4.03 -22.51
N GLU A 455 1.41 4.91 -21.83
CA GLU A 455 0.58 4.53 -20.68
C GLU A 455 -0.55 3.58 -21.11
N GLN A 456 -1.20 3.83 -22.25
CA GLN A 456 -2.26 2.97 -22.76
C GLN A 456 -1.80 1.54 -23.02
N ASP A 457 -0.53 1.35 -23.40
CA ASP A 457 0.06 0.02 -23.52
C ASP A 457 0.08 -0.67 -22.15
N PHE A 458 0.67 -0.06 -21.11
CA PHE A 458 0.69 -0.64 -19.75
C PHE A 458 -0.71 -0.88 -19.18
N LEU A 459 -1.66 0.04 -19.39
CA LEU A 459 -3.07 -0.17 -19.01
C LEU A 459 -3.73 -1.31 -19.81
N GLY A 460 -3.17 -1.65 -20.98
CA GLY A 460 -3.60 -2.68 -21.94
C GLY A 460 -3.35 -4.13 -21.57
N LEU A 461 -2.73 -4.45 -20.42
CA LEU A 461 -2.44 -5.84 -20.03
C LEU A 461 -3.74 -6.68 -20.03
N PRO A 462 -3.82 -7.84 -20.69
CA PRO A 462 -5.00 -8.70 -20.57
C PRO A 462 -5.33 -9.00 -19.10
N GLY A 463 -6.61 -8.98 -18.74
CA GLY A 463 -7.06 -9.27 -17.36
C GLY A 463 -6.88 -10.75 -16.96
N LEU A 464 -6.74 -11.63 -17.96
CA LEU A 464 -6.45 -13.05 -17.81
C LEU A 464 -5.00 -13.35 -18.22
N LEU A 465 -4.08 -13.18 -17.28
CA LEU A 465 -2.67 -13.58 -17.40
C LEU A 465 -2.20 -14.24 -16.11
N ASP A 466 -1.53 -15.38 -16.23
CA ASP A 466 -0.76 -15.94 -15.11
C ASP A 466 0.52 -15.12 -14.83
N ALA A 467 1.18 -15.39 -13.70
CA ALA A 467 2.33 -14.62 -13.25
C ALA A 467 3.51 -14.62 -14.25
N GLU A 468 3.80 -15.76 -14.89
CA GLU A 468 4.86 -15.90 -15.91
C GLU A 468 4.55 -15.09 -17.17
N GLN A 469 3.28 -15.11 -17.59
CA GLN A 469 2.79 -14.33 -18.72
C GLN A 469 2.85 -12.82 -18.45
N VAL A 470 2.46 -12.37 -17.25
CA VAL A 470 2.59 -10.96 -16.84
C VAL A 470 4.06 -10.55 -16.89
N ARG A 471 4.97 -11.33 -16.28
CA ARG A 471 6.41 -11.03 -16.27
C ARG A 471 6.99 -10.91 -17.68
N THR A 472 6.71 -11.89 -18.53
CA THR A 472 7.21 -11.93 -19.92
C THR A 472 6.73 -10.71 -20.71
N LEU A 473 5.45 -10.34 -20.53
CA LEU A 473 4.86 -9.19 -21.22
C LEU A 473 5.46 -7.86 -20.75
N LEU A 474 5.71 -7.69 -19.45
CA LEU A 474 6.34 -6.50 -18.88
C LEU A 474 7.79 -6.34 -19.34
N GLN A 475 8.58 -7.42 -19.31
CA GLN A 475 9.97 -7.41 -19.79
C GLN A 475 10.06 -7.05 -21.28
N LYS A 476 9.21 -7.64 -22.11
CA LYS A 476 9.15 -7.35 -23.55
C LYS A 476 8.85 -5.87 -23.80
N ARG A 477 7.87 -5.30 -23.10
CA ARG A 477 7.49 -3.89 -23.25
C ARG A 477 8.56 -2.93 -22.76
N GLN A 478 9.26 -3.26 -21.68
CA GLN A 478 10.38 -2.44 -21.19
C GLN A 478 11.51 -2.40 -22.23
N SER A 479 11.85 -3.54 -22.83
CA SER A 479 12.82 -3.59 -23.94
C SER A 479 12.39 -2.72 -25.12
N GLU A 480 11.14 -2.86 -25.57
CA GLU A 480 10.59 -2.07 -26.68
C GLU A 480 10.60 -0.56 -26.37
N GLN A 481 10.34 -0.15 -25.12
CA GLN A 481 10.39 1.25 -24.69
C GLN A 481 11.83 1.81 -24.71
N LEU A 482 12.79 1.04 -24.20
CA LEU A 482 14.20 1.42 -24.22
C LEU A 482 14.71 1.55 -25.67
N ASP A 483 14.38 0.58 -26.53
CA ASP A 483 14.73 0.60 -27.94
C ASP A 483 14.11 1.81 -28.67
N ALA A 484 12.85 2.13 -28.39
CA ALA A 484 12.14 3.28 -28.96
C ALA A 484 12.75 4.61 -28.51
N ARG A 485 13.10 4.75 -27.23
CA ARG A 485 13.80 5.95 -26.71
C ARG A 485 15.19 6.10 -27.32
N GLU A 486 15.96 5.02 -27.41
CA GLU A 486 17.27 5.07 -28.08
C GLU A 486 17.13 5.44 -29.55
N ALA A 487 16.12 4.92 -30.25
CA ALA A 487 15.85 5.27 -31.64
C ALA A 487 15.46 6.75 -31.79
N ALA A 488 14.60 7.28 -30.91
CA ALA A 488 14.21 8.69 -30.89
C ALA A 488 15.41 9.61 -30.59
N GLU A 489 16.27 9.23 -29.65
CA GLU A 489 17.48 9.99 -29.33
C GLU A 489 18.50 9.94 -30.48
N ARG A 490 18.70 8.76 -31.10
CA ARG A 490 19.52 8.63 -32.32
C ARG A 490 18.98 9.50 -33.45
N ALA A 491 17.66 9.48 -33.69
CA ALA A 491 17.02 10.30 -34.71
C ALA A 491 17.18 11.80 -34.43
N ARG A 492 17.05 12.23 -33.16
CA ARG A 492 17.27 13.61 -32.74
C ARG A 492 18.72 14.05 -32.96
N ARG A 493 19.70 13.23 -32.56
CA ARG A 493 21.13 13.48 -32.79
C ARG A 493 21.48 13.56 -34.28
N VAL A 494 20.87 12.70 -35.11
CA VAL A 494 21.04 12.75 -36.57
C VAL A 494 20.40 14.00 -37.16
N ALA A 495 19.21 14.39 -36.70
CA ALA A 495 18.55 15.62 -37.14
C ALA A 495 19.35 16.88 -36.76
N GLU A 496 19.91 16.91 -35.54
CA GLU A 496 20.81 17.98 -35.09
C GLU A 496 22.11 18.02 -35.90
N ARG A 497 22.71 16.86 -36.21
CA ARG A 497 23.88 16.77 -37.12
C ARG A 497 23.56 17.24 -38.54
N MET A 498 22.44 16.79 -39.11
CA MET A 498 22.03 17.18 -40.46
C MET A 498 21.64 18.66 -40.53
N ALA A 499 21.07 19.24 -39.46
CA ALA A 499 20.82 20.67 -39.37
C ALA A 499 22.15 21.47 -39.33
N ALA A 500 23.14 20.98 -38.58
CA ALA A 500 24.47 21.58 -38.52
C ALA A 500 25.23 21.47 -39.86
N GLU A 501 25.17 20.31 -40.54
CA GLU A 501 25.80 20.11 -41.85
C GLU A 501 25.11 20.91 -42.96
N ARG A 502 23.76 21.00 -42.96
CA ARG A 502 23.02 21.85 -43.91
C ARG A 502 23.34 23.34 -43.73
N ALA A 503 23.60 23.77 -42.50
CA ALA A 503 24.09 25.13 -42.22
C ALA A 503 25.54 25.38 -42.70
N GLN A 504 26.33 24.32 -42.91
CA GLN A 504 27.71 24.39 -43.37
C GLN A 504 27.84 24.29 -44.91
N VAL A 505 26.96 23.55 -45.58
CA VAL A 505 27.02 23.31 -47.04
C VAL A 505 26.33 24.43 -47.85
N ASN A 506 25.23 25.00 -47.34
CA ASN A 506 24.60 26.15 -47.97
C ASN A 506 25.28 27.43 -47.47
N GLY A 507 26.37 27.85 -48.13
CA GLY A 507 27.11 29.09 -47.88
C GLY A 507 26.33 30.38 -48.20
N GLY A 508 25.07 30.49 -47.78
CA GLY A 508 24.23 31.67 -47.95
C GLY A 508 23.54 32.01 -46.62
N ALA A 509 23.75 33.25 -46.15
CA ALA A 509 23.08 33.80 -44.99
C ALA A 509 21.54 33.62 -45.09
N PRO A 510 20.83 33.29 -44.00
CA PRO A 510 19.37 33.34 -44.02
C PRO A 510 18.93 34.81 -44.10
N ALA A 511 18.27 35.19 -45.19
CA ALA A 511 17.45 36.41 -45.21
C ALA A 511 16.18 36.15 -44.38
N PRO A 512 15.81 37.02 -43.44
CA PRO A 512 14.74 36.77 -42.48
C PRO A 512 13.36 37.01 -43.11
N PRO A 513 12.31 36.27 -42.74
CA PRO A 513 10.94 36.80 -42.81
C PRO A 513 10.88 38.00 -41.85
N GLY A 514 10.45 39.14 -42.35
CA GLY A 514 10.51 40.42 -41.64
C GLY A 514 9.71 40.47 -40.34
N GLY A 515 10.27 41.23 -39.38
CA GLY A 515 9.66 41.69 -38.13
C GLY A 515 9.85 40.70 -36.99
N THR A 516 10.58 40.96 -35.89
CA THR A 516 10.99 42.21 -35.23
C THR A 516 12.15 41.86 -34.29
N HIS A 517 13.17 42.71 -34.25
CA HIS A 517 14.25 42.85 -33.27
C HIS A 517 14.26 41.89 -32.05
N THR A 518 15.31 41.07 -31.91
CA THR A 518 16.07 40.86 -30.66
C THR A 518 17.34 40.04 -30.96
N GLY A 519 18.49 40.53 -30.49
CA GLY A 519 19.81 39.95 -30.78
C GLY A 519 20.14 38.72 -29.93
N GLY A 520 20.95 37.82 -30.53
CA GLY A 520 21.87 36.88 -29.88
C GLY A 520 21.34 36.00 -28.75
N SER A 521 20.81 34.81 -29.07
CA SER A 521 20.40 33.84 -28.02
C SER A 521 20.76 32.36 -28.26
N GLY A 522 21.41 31.99 -29.37
CA GLY A 522 21.79 30.59 -29.62
C GLY A 522 22.94 30.07 -28.73
N LEU A 523 23.96 30.89 -28.49
CA LEU A 523 25.10 30.50 -27.63
C LEU A 523 24.78 30.59 -26.13
N ALA A 524 23.81 31.42 -25.73
CA ALA A 524 23.52 31.68 -24.32
C ALA A 524 22.73 30.55 -23.63
N ALA A 525 21.89 29.81 -24.38
CA ALA A 525 21.04 28.76 -23.82
C ALA A 525 21.85 27.55 -23.30
N ASP A 526 22.93 27.17 -23.99
CA ASP A 526 23.83 26.08 -23.56
C ASP A 526 24.92 26.58 -22.59
N GLU A 527 25.33 27.84 -22.71
CA GLU A 527 26.43 28.39 -21.92
C GLU A 527 25.99 28.77 -20.49
N ILE A 528 24.78 29.30 -20.28
CA ILE A 528 24.30 29.71 -18.96
C ILE A 528 24.26 28.53 -17.95
N PRO A 529 23.73 27.33 -18.29
CA PRO A 529 23.77 26.18 -17.40
C PRO A 529 25.19 25.71 -17.05
N GLN A 530 26.15 25.84 -17.97
CA GLN A 530 27.55 25.48 -17.74
C GLN A 530 28.22 26.48 -16.79
N LEU A 531 28.03 27.78 -17.03
CA LEU A 531 28.55 28.84 -16.16
C LEU A 531 27.95 28.79 -14.76
N ARG A 532 26.66 28.42 -14.61
CA ARG A 532 26.04 28.21 -13.28
C ARG A 532 26.67 27.03 -12.53
N ARG A 533 26.92 25.92 -13.24
CA ARG A 533 27.62 24.76 -12.65
C ARG A 533 29.05 25.13 -12.23
N GLU A 534 29.78 25.87 -13.05
CA GLU A 534 31.13 26.33 -12.70
C GLU A 534 31.13 27.27 -11.49
N LEU A 535 30.21 28.23 -11.44
CA LEU A 535 30.06 29.16 -10.31
C LEU A 535 29.76 28.40 -9.01
N ASN A 536 28.82 27.45 -9.03
CA ASN A 536 28.46 26.66 -7.85
C ASN A 536 29.62 25.75 -7.38
N ALA A 537 30.38 25.18 -8.30
CA ALA A 537 31.57 24.40 -7.96
C ALA A 537 32.62 25.26 -7.24
N ARG A 538 32.89 26.47 -7.73
CA ARG A 538 33.82 27.41 -7.09
C ARG A 538 33.34 27.90 -5.73
N VAL A 539 32.04 28.22 -5.59
CA VAL A 539 31.45 28.58 -4.29
C VAL A 539 31.59 27.43 -3.30
N SER A 540 31.43 26.18 -3.73
CA SER A 540 31.64 25.00 -2.87
C SER A 540 33.09 24.91 -2.37
N VAL A 541 34.07 25.18 -3.23
CA VAL A 541 35.50 25.20 -2.85
C VAL A 541 35.79 26.31 -1.84
N VAL A 542 35.27 27.52 -2.06
CA VAL A 542 35.45 28.65 -1.14
C VAL A 542 34.72 28.44 0.19
N ALA A 543 33.51 27.87 0.16
CA ALA A 543 32.76 27.48 1.36
C ALA A 543 33.54 26.47 2.20
N GLY A 544 34.12 25.45 1.56
CA GLY A 544 34.98 24.46 2.22
C GLY A 544 36.24 25.06 2.83
N ARG A 545 36.86 26.05 2.18
CA ARG A 545 38.08 26.73 2.70
C ARG A 545 37.79 27.73 3.82
N THR A 546 36.65 28.41 3.78
CA THR A 546 36.33 29.53 4.69
C THR A 546 35.35 29.14 5.80
N GLY A 547 34.72 27.97 5.73
CA GLY A 547 33.69 27.52 6.66
C GLY A 547 32.37 28.31 6.56
N ARG A 548 32.22 29.16 5.54
CA ARG A 548 31.05 30.05 5.38
C ARG A 548 29.93 29.34 4.61
N PRO A 549 28.64 29.58 4.95
CA PRO A 549 27.51 29.03 4.20
C PRO A 549 27.48 29.50 2.74
N HIS A 550 27.07 28.63 1.81
CA HIS A 550 27.00 28.92 0.36
C HIS A 550 26.23 30.21 0.04
N GLY A 551 25.09 30.43 0.70
CA GLY A 551 24.26 31.63 0.50
C GLY A 551 24.98 32.94 0.86
N SER A 552 25.89 32.91 1.85
CA SER A 552 26.70 34.07 2.24
C SER A 552 27.67 34.47 1.13
N ILE A 553 28.33 33.48 0.51
CA ILE A 553 29.30 33.70 -0.57
C ILE A 553 28.59 34.19 -1.83
N HIS A 554 27.44 33.60 -2.18
CA HIS A 554 26.63 34.09 -3.30
C HIS A 554 26.18 35.55 -3.11
N ASN A 555 25.78 35.93 -1.90
CA ASN A 555 25.37 37.30 -1.59
C ASN A 555 26.54 38.30 -1.67
N GLU A 556 27.73 37.91 -1.23
CA GLU A 556 28.91 38.75 -1.30
C GLU A 556 29.39 38.97 -2.74
N VAL A 557 29.47 37.89 -3.51
CA VAL A 557 29.82 37.94 -4.94
C VAL A 557 28.79 38.76 -5.73
N ARG A 558 27.50 38.65 -5.39
CA ARG A 558 26.45 39.50 -5.95
C ARG A 558 26.61 40.97 -5.54
N LYS A 559 27.01 41.26 -4.31
CA LYS A 559 27.23 42.62 -3.82
C LYS A 559 28.45 43.27 -4.50
N ALA A 560 29.50 42.48 -4.77
CA ALA A 560 30.73 42.94 -5.41
C ALA A 560 30.58 43.15 -6.93
N CYS A 561 29.95 42.19 -7.64
CA CYS A 561 29.80 42.24 -9.10
C CYS A 561 28.49 42.90 -9.57
N GLY A 562 27.53 43.12 -8.67
CA GLY A 562 26.20 43.63 -9.01
C GLY A 562 25.27 42.62 -9.70
N GLY A 563 24.05 43.07 -10.03
CA GLY A 563 23.07 42.32 -10.81
C GLY A 563 22.06 41.46 -10.00
N PRO A 564 21.17 40.74 -10.70
CA PRO A 564 20.08 39.95 -10.09
C PRO A 564 20.61 38.67 -9.39
N PRO A 565 19.77 37.91 -8.66
CA PRO A 565 20.15 36.59 -8.14
C PRO A 565 20.69 35.67 -9.24
N THR A 566 21.56 34.71 -8.90
CA THR A 566 22.25 33.81 -9.86
C THR A 566 21.30 33.12 -10.86
N ALA A 567 20.09 32.78 -10.42
CA ALA A 567 19.05 32.17 -11.25
C ALA A 567 18.54 33.07 -12.41
N LEU A 568 18.81 34.38 -12.34
CA LEU A 568 18.39 35.40 -13.31
C LEU A 568 19.60 36.11 -13.97
N CYS A 569 20.83 35.67 -13.71
CA CYS A 569 22.02 36.26 -14.32
C CYS A 569 22.15 35.87 -15.79
N ASN A 570 22.57 36.85 -16.61
CA ASN A 570 23.03 36.59 -17.98
C ASN A 570 24.46 36.00 -17.99
N ALA A 571 24.91 35.51 -19.15
CA ALA A 571 26.21 34.85 -19.28
C ALA A 571 27.39 35.74 -18.83
N GLN A 572 27.38 37.04 -19.16
CA GLN A 572 28.46 37.94 -18.76
C GLN A 572 28.53 38.12 -17.25
N GLN A 573 27.38 38.31 -16.59
CA GLN A 573 27.31 38.44 -15.14
C GLN A 573 27.79 37.17 -14.42
N LEU A 574 27.53 35.99 -14.97
CA LEU A 574 28.06 34.73 -14.41
C LEU A 574 29.58 34.65 -14.58
N ARG A 575 30.14 35.04 -15.73
CA ARG A 575 31.60 35.09 -15.94
C ARG A 575 32.28 36.08 -15.01
N ASP A 576 31.71 37.26 -14.79
CA ASP A 576 32.27 38.27 -13.89
C ASP A 576 32.32 37.77 -12.44
N ARG A 577 31.27 37.05 -12.00
CA ARG A 577 31.22 36.41 -10.68
C ARG A 577 32.21 35.26 -10.52
N ILE A 578 32.37 34.44 -11.56
CA ILE A 578 33.37 33.37 -11.61
C ILE A 578 34.79 33.96 -11.54
N ALA A 579 35.04 35.06 -12.25
CA ALA A 579 36.32 35.75 -12.25
C ALA A 579 36.62 36.34 -10.86
N TYR A 580 35.64 36.98 -10.21
CA TYR A 580 35.82 37.51 -8.85
C TYR A 580 36.20 36.45 -7.82
N LEU A 581 35.58 35.27 -7.89
CA LEU A 581 35.91 34.12 -7.02
C LEU A 581 37.21 33.41 -7.41
N ARG A 582 37.83 33.76 -8.53
CA ARG A 582 39.10 33.18 -8.97
C ARG A 582 40.28 33.74 -8.17
N ASP A 583 40.09 34.91 -7.56
CA ASP A 583 41.09 35.61 -6.76
C ASP A 583 41.01 35.28 -5.24
N TRP A 584 40.21 34.27 -4.87
CA TRP A 584 39.87 33.89 -3.48
C TRP A 584 40.49 32.56 -3.01
#